data_AF-A0A969HAK3-F1
#
_entry.id   AF-A0A969HAK3-F1
#
_cell.length_a   1.000
_cell.length_b   1.000
_cell.length_c   1.000
_cell.angle_alpha   90.00
_cell.angle_beta   90.00
_cell.angle_gamma   90.00
#
_symmetry.space_group_name_H-M   'P 1'
#
loop_
_entity.id
_entity.type
_entity.pdbx_description
1 polymer ?
#
loop_
_entity_poly.entity_id
_entity_poly.type
_entity_poly.pdbx_seq_one_letter_code
_entity_poly.pdbx_strand_id
1 'polypeptide(L)'
;MLNKLSLFPLATAINPEGHLTLHNHRAADLAARFGTPLYVYDVETIQANIRRYRQALAAYPGPSRLTYASKAYLSVALARLMTAEGVGLDVASAGELFIARRGGADPAQMHLHGNNKSRLDLSEALQAGIGRIVVDNAAELELLATL
;
A
#
# COMPACT_ATOMS: atom_id res chain seq x y z
N MET A 1 -26.44 21.10 -1.22
CA MET A 1 -26.19 19.65 -1.38
C MET A 1 -24.68 19.45 -1.52
N LEU A 2 -24.09 18.45 -0.85
CA LEU A 2 -22.68 18.11 -1.07
C LEU A 2 -22.47 17.72 -2.54
N ASN A 3 -21.40 18.22 -3.17
CA ASN A 3 -20.97 17.72 -4.46
C ASN A 3 -20.51 16.27 -4.29
N LYS A 4 -21.32 15.29 -4.74
CA LYS A 4 -21.00 13.85 -4.58
C LYS A 4 -19.68 13.45 -5.24
N LEU A 5 -19.20 14.21 -6.23
CA LEU A 5 -17.91 13.95 -6.88
C LEU A 5 -16.72 14.09 -5.91
N SER A 6 -16.86 14.82 -4.80
CA SER A 6 -15.79 14.95 -3.81
C SER A 6 -15.50 13.64 -3.06
N LEU A 7 -16.34 12.61 -3.21
CA LEU A 7 -16.13 11.28 -2.64
C LEU A 7 -15.35 10.35 -3.58
N PHE A 8 -15.19 10.75 -4.85
CA PHE A 8 -14.50 9.97 -5.87
C PHE A 8 -13.00 10.34 -5.95
N PRO A 9 -12.18 9.57 -6.68
CA PRO A 9 -10.80 9.96 -6.98
C PRO A 9 -10.70 11.38 -7.56
N LEU A 10 -9.58 12.06 -7.30
CA LEU A 10 -9.36 13.48 -7.61
C LEU A 10 -9.64 13.84 -9.07
N ALA A 11 -9.24 12.99 -10.02
CA ALA A 11 -9.42 13.22 -11.45
C ALA A 11 -10.80 12.80 -11.98
N THR A 12 -11.79 12.66 -11.09
CA THR A 12 -13.16 12.28 -11.47
C THR A 12 -13.97 13.51 -11.86
N ALA A 13 -14.60 13.46 -13.04
CA ALA A 13 -15.46 14.54 -13.52
C ALA A 13 -16.67 13.99 -14.30
N ILE A 14 -17.68 14.84 -14.49
CA ILE A 14 -18.74 14.62 -15.47
C ILE A 14 -18.40 15.48 -16.70
N ASN A 15 -18.28 14.86 -17.86
CA ASN A 15 -18.02 15.59 -19.10
C ASN A 15 -19.29 16.31 -19.63
N PRO A 16 -19.20 17.16 -20.68
CA PRO A 16 -20.35 17.90 -21.20
C PRO A 16 -21.53 17.02 -21.66
N GLU A 17 -21.25 15.77 -22.05
CA GLU A 17 -22.27 14.80 -22.46
C GLU A 17 -22.90 14.04 -21.28
N GLY A 18 -22.53 14.37 -20.03
CA GLY A 18 -23.11 13.76 -18.83
C GLY A 18 -22.47 12.43 -18.41
N HIS A 19 -21.32 12.05 -18.99
CA HIS A 19 -20.63 10.81 -18.64
C HIS A 19 -19.62 10.99 -17.50
N LEU A 20 -19.57 10.01 -16.59
CA LEU A 20 -18.50 9.88 -15.60
C LEU A 20 -17.17 9.57 -16.27
N THR A 21 -16.16 10.37 -15.95
CA THR A 21 -14.79 10.24 -16.46
C THR A 21 -13.79 10.15 -15.33
N LEU A 22 -12.72 9.38 -15.53
CA LEU A 22 -11.50 9.36 -14.71
C LEU A 22 -10.33 9.71 -15.62
N HIS A 23 -9.60 10.79 -15.35
CA HIS A 23 -8.52 11.26 -16.24
C HIS A 23 -8.98 11.41 -17.71
N ASN A 24 -10.16 11.98 -17.93
CA ASN A 24 -10.81 12.12 -19.25
C ASN A 24 -11.18 10.80 -19.96
N HIS A 25 -11.00 9.63 -19.34
CA HIS A 25 -11.51 8.37 -19.84
C HIS A 25 -12.91 8.12 -19.30
N ARG A 26 -13.89 7.88 -20.17
CA ARG A 26 -15.24 7.53 -19.72
C ARG A 26 -15.19 6.18 -19.01
N ALA A 27 -15.89 6.08 -17.87
CA ALA A 27 -15.99 4.82 -17.13
C ALA A 27 -16.58 3.69 -18.00
N ALA A 28 -17.50 4.02 -18.91
CA ALA A 28 -18.07 3.08 -19.87
C ALA A 28 -17.04 2.53 -20.87
N ASP A 29 -16.10 3.36 -21.33
CA ASP A 29 -15.05 2.93 -22.27
C ASP A 29 -14.05 1.99 -21.56
N LEU A 30 -13.74 2.28 -20.28
CA LEU A 30 -12.92 1.39 -19.44
C LEU A 30 -13.62 0.04 -19.23
N ALA A 31 -14.92 0.05 -18.91
CA ALA A 31 -15.71 -1.16 -18.74
C ALA A 31 -15.80 -1.99 -20.04
N ALA A 32 -16.00 -1.34 -21.18
CA ALA A 32 -16.05 -2.02 -22.48
C ALA A 32 -14.69 -2.65 -22.84
N ARG A 33 -13.58 -1.98 -22.51
CA ARG A 33 -12.23 -2.46 -22.82
C ARG A 33 -11.74 -3.57 -21.88
N PHE A 34 -12.00 -3.46 -20.58
CA PHE A 34 -11.43 -4.34 -19.56
C PHE A 34 -12.43 -5.32 -18.93
N GLY A 35 -13.72 -5.23 -19.31
CA GLY A 35 -14.79 -6.04 -18.74
C GLY A 35 -15.25 -5.53 -17.37
N THR A 36 -16.26 -6.19 -16.80
CA THR A 36 -16.78 -5.89 -15.46
C THR A 36 -16.98 -7.18 -14.65
N PRO A 37 -16.82 -7.14 -13.29
CA PRO A 37 -16.48 -5.98 -12.46
C PRO A 37 -15.04 -5.49 -12.65
N LEU A 38 -14.83 -4.17 -12.60
CA LEU A 38 -13.53 -3.52 -12.82
C LEU A 38 -13.19 -2.60 -11.65
N TYR A 39 -12.00 -2.78 -11.08
CA TYR A 39 -11.42 -1.86 -10.11
C TYR A 39 -10.42 -0.93 -10.80
N VAL A 40 -10.67 0.38 -10.73
CA VAL A 40 -9.79 1.41 -11.30
C VAL A 40 -9.16 2.19 -10.15
N TYR A 41 -7.84 2.13 -10.05
CA TYR A 41 -7.08 2.88 -9.06
C TYR A 41 -6.48 4.13 -9.71
N ASP A 42 -6.78 5.29 -9.13
CA ASP A 42 -6.19 6.55 -9.55
C ASP A 42 -4.87 6.79 -8.80
N VAL A 43 -3.76 6.73 -9.55
CA VAL A 43 -2.41 6.96 -9.02
C VAL A 43 -2.25 8.38 -8.48
N GLU A 44 -2.86 9.39 -9.11
CA GLU A 44 -2.74 10.77 -8.64
C GLU A 44 -3.38 10.94 -7.25
N THR A 45 -4.55 10.32 -7.05
CA THR A 45 -5.21 10.28 -5.73
C THR A 45 -4.33 9.62 -4.68
N ILE A 46 -3.69 8.49 -5.00
CA ILE A 46 -2.77 7.80 -4.09
C ILE A 46 -1.59 8.70 -3.73
N GLN A 47 -0.94 9.32 -4.72
CA GLN A 47 0.20 10.22 -4.52
C GLN A 47 -0.20 11.48 -3.73
N ALA A 48 -1.37 12.04 -3.98
CA ALA A 48 -1.89 13.17 -3.23
C ALA A 48 -2.08 12.83 -1.73
N ASN A 49 -2.59 11.63 -1.44
CA ASN A 49 -2.68 11.14 -0.06
C ASN A 49 -1.30 10.96 0.57
N ILE A 50 -0.32 10.40 -0.15
CA ILE A 50 1.07 10.29 0.33
C ILE A 50 1.63 11.67 0.69
N ARG A 51 1.47 12.67 -0.19
CA ARG A 51 1.90 14.06 0.08
C ARG A 51 1.23 14.62 1.33
N ARG A 52 -0.08 14.41 1.50
CA ARG A 52 -0.83 14.86 2.68
C ARG A 52 -0.30 14.22 3.97
N TYR A 53 -0.07 12.90 3.98
CA TYR A 53 0.49 12.22 5.16
C TYR A 53 1.91 12.70 5.47
N ARG A 54 2.74 12.92 4.45
CA ARG A 54 4.09 13.50 4.63
C ARG A 54 4.06 14.89 5.24
N GLN A 55 3.18 15.76 4.75
CA GLN A 55 3.02 17.11 5.31
C GLN A 55 2.60 17.05 6.79
N ALA A 56 1.69 16.14 7.15
CA ALA A 56 1.29 15.95 8.54
C ALA A 56 2.44 15.41 9.40
N LEU A 57 3.20 14.44 8.90
CA LEU A 57 4.36 13.87 9.61
C LEU A 57 5.53 14.87 9.73
N ALA A 58 5.66 15.83 8.82
CA ALA A 58 6.68 16.88 8.91
C ALA A 58 6.45 17.82 10.11
N ALA A 59 5.23 17.89 10.64
CA ALA A 59 4.91 18.62 11.87
C ALA A 59 5.24 17.83 13.15
N TYR A 60 5.60 16.54 13.04
CA TYR A 60 6.01 15.72 14.18
C TYR A 60 7.45 16.08 14.59
N PRO A 61 7.72 16.35 15.88
CA PRO A 61 9.03 16.84 16.32
C PRO A 61 10.15 15.79 16.31
N GLY A 62 9.82 14.51 16.12
CA GLY A 62 10.77 13.41 16.13
C GLY A 62 11.01 12.80 14.74
N PRO A 63 11.94 11.83 14.64
CA PRO A 63 12.10 11.06 13.42
C PRO A 63 10.80 10.30 13.11
N SER A 64 10.35 10.38 11.87
CA SER A 64 9.17 9.68 11.40
C SER A 64 9.41 9.06 10.03
N ARG A 65 8.64 8.01 9.73
CA ARG A 65 8.60 7.35 8.42
C ARG A 65 7.16 7.06 8.09
N LEU A 66 6.77 7.33 6.86
CA LEU A 66 5.48 6.90 6.33
C LEU A 66 5.58 5.45 5.86
N THR A 67 4.72 4.59 6.39
CA THR A 67 4.53 3.22 5.90
C THR A 67 3.12 3.04 5.36
N TYR A 68 2.98 2.20 4.33
CA TYR A 68 1.70 1.78 3.78
C TYR A 68 1.37 0.36 4.26
N ALA A 69 0.16 0.18 4.79
CA ALA A 69 -0.32 -1.11 5.25
C ALA A 69 -0.82 -1.96 4.09
N SER A 70 -0.06 -2.98 3.70
CA SER A 70 -0.35 -3.91 2.60
C SER A 70 -1.74 -4.54 2.65
N LYS A 71 -2.24 -4.79 3.86
CA LYS A 71 -3.56 -5.39 4.13
C LYS A 71 -4.74 -4.63 3.51
N ALA A 72 -4.56 -3.33 3.20
CA ALA A 72 -5.59 -2.56 2.50
C ALA A 72 -5.72 -2.99 1.04
N TYR A 73 -4.59 -3.17 0.35
CA TYR A 73 -4.46 -3.77 -0.97
C TYR A 73 -2.96 -3.91 -1.28
N LEU A 74 -2.53 -5.02 -1.88
CA LEU A 74 -1.15 -5.17 -2.32
C LEU A 74 -1.09 -5.87 -3.68
N SER A 75 -0.28 -5.31 -4.56
CA SER A 75 0.14 -5.91 -5.83
C SER A 75 1.57 -5.47 -6.14
N VAL A 76 2.23 -6.14 -7.09
CA VAL A 76 3.57 -5.73 -7.55
C VAL A 76 3.56 -4.28 -8.06
N ALA A 77 2.49 -3.86 -8.74
CA ALA A 77 2.34 -2.50 -9.25
C ALA A 77 2.22 -1.48 -8.11
N LEU A 78 1.38 -1.76 -7.10
CA LEU A 78 1.25 -0.85 -5.96
C LEU A 78 2.52 -0.80 -5.10
N ALA A 79 3.17 -1.95 -4.86
CA ALA A 79 4.44 -2.01 -4.17
C ALA A 79 5.52 -1.19 -4.90
N ARG A 80 5.56 -1.27 -6.24
CA ARG A 80 6.46 -0.45 -7.06
C ARG A 80 6.14 1.05 -6.94
N LEU A 81 4.86 1.43 -6.92
CA LEU A 81 4.45 2.82 -6.71
C LEU A 81 4.89 3.32 -5.32
N MET A 82 4.62 2.58 -4.24
CA MET A 82 5.06 2.95 -2.89
C MET A 82 6.59 3.08 -2.83
N THR A 83 7.31 2.14 -3.44
CA THR A 83 8.77 2.15 -3.52
C THR A 83 9.28 3.40 -4.26
N ALA A 84 8.72 3.71 -5.43
CA ALA A 84 9.09 4.90 -6.21
C ALA A 84 8.78 6.20 -5.47
N GLU A 85 7.71 6.21 -4.69
CA GLU A 85 7.37 7.33 -3.81
C GLU A 85 8.27 7.40 -2.57
N GLY A 86 9.05 6.37 -2.23
CA GLY A 86 9.88 6.32 -1.01
C GLY A 86 9.06 6.07 0.27
N VAL A 87 7.97 5.31 0.16
CA VAL A 87 7.08 4.92 1.27
C VAL A 87 7.45 3.49 1.71
N GLY A 88 7.63 3.28 3.02
CA GLY A 88 7.87 1.94 3.58
C GLY A 88 6.62 1.05 3.50
N LEU A 89 6.77 -0.24 3.76
CA LEU A 89 5.64 -1.18 3.70
C LEU A 89 5.51 -1.95 5.02
N ASP A 90 4.30 -1.98 5.56
CA ASP A 90 3.93 -2.91 6.61
C ASP A 90 3.33 -4.14 5.93
N VAL A 91 3.96 -5.30 6.07
CA VAL A 91 3.54 -6.61 5.53
C VAL A 91 3.13 -7.54 6.66
N ALA A 92 2.27 -8.53 6.39
CA ALA A 92 1.72 -9.42 7.40
C ALA A 92 2.03 -10.91 7.18
N SER A 93 2.73 -11.26 6.09
CA SER A 93 3.12 -12.64 5.77
C SER A 93 4.31 -12.69 4.79
N ALA A 94 4.92 -13.87 4.65
CA ALA A 94 5.92 -14.18 3.63
C ALA A 94 5.39 -13.91 2.21
N GLY A 95 4.10 -14.16 1.96
CA GLY A 95 3.48 -13.89 0.66
C GLY A 95 3.44 -12.40 0.33
N GLU A 96 3.08 -11.55 1.30
CA GLU A 96 3.09 -10.10 1.12
C GLU A 96 4.52 -9.56 1.00
N LEU A 97 5.45 -10.06 1.82
CA LEU A 97 6.87 -9.76 1.70
C LEU A 97 7.41 -10.08 0.30
N PHE A 98 7.03 -11.24 -0.25
CA PHE A 98 7.41 -11.65 -1.60
C PHE A 98 6.89 -10.66 -2.65
N ILE A 99 5.59 -10.30 -2.60
CA ILE A 99 5.00 -9.34 -3.55
C ILE A 99 5.67 -7.96 -3.42
N ALA A 100 5.92 -7.50 -2.20
CA ALA A 100 6.60 -6.23 -1.93
C ALA A 100 8.00 -6.20 -2.55
N ARG A 101 8.80 -7.25 -2.33
CA ARG A 101 10.14 -7.39 -2.94
C ARG A 101 10.10 -7.45 -4.46
N ARG A 102 9.11 -8.13 -5.04
CA ARG A 102 8.89 -8.14 -6.50
C ARG A 102 8.54 -6.74 -7.05
N GLY A 103 7.94 -5.89 -6.23
CA GLY A 103 7.73 -4.47 -6.52
C GLY A 103 8.99 -3.62 -6.45
N GLY A 104 10.10 -4.16 -5.91
CA GLY A 104 11.35 -3.45 -5.69
C GLY A 104 11.50 -2.86 -4.28
N ALA A 105 10.58 -3.15 -3.35
CA ALA A 105 10.65 -2.64 -1.99
C ALA A 105 11.91 -3.16 -1.28
N ASP A 106 12.63 -2.24 -0.63
CA ASP A 106 13.77 -2.56 0.23
C ASP A 106 13.27 -3.15 1.56
N PRO A 107 13.63 -4.41 1.91
CA PRO A 107 13.27 -5.02 3.19
C PRO A 107 13.65 -4.20 4.42
N ALA A 108 14.74 -3.44 4.39
CA ALA A 108 15.13 -2.58 5.50
C ALA A 108 14.14 -1.42 5.75
N GLN A 109 13.25 -1.14 4.79
CA GLN A 109 12.17 -0.15 4.89
C GLN A 109 10.82 -0.79 5.23
N MET A 110 10.78 -2.09 5.54
CA MET A 110 9.55 -2.82 5.81
C MET A 110 9.43 -3.26 7.28
N HIS A 111 8.19 -3.44 7.71
CA HIS A 111 7.85 -4.06 8.99
C HIS A 111 7.01 -5.32 8.78
N LEU A 112 7.37 -6.41 9.47
CA LEU A 112 6.52 -7.60 9.54
C LEU A 112 5.56 -7.51 10.74
N HIS A 113 4.28 -7.43 10.45
CA HIS A 113 3.16 -7.53 11.38
C HIS A 113 2.51 -8.93 11.32
N GLY A 114 1.52 -9.17 12.18
CA GLY A 114 0.75 -10.41 12.24
C GLY A 114 0.68 -10.96 13.66
N ASN A 115 -0.49 -11.39 14.10
CA ASN A 115 -0.71 -11.92 15.46
C ASN A 115 -0.35 -13.40 15.62
N ASN A 116 -0.09 -14.09 14.51
CA ASN A 116 0.24 -15.52 14.49
C ASN A 116 1.25 -15.81 13.37
N LYS A 117 2.43 -15.17 13.44
CA LYS A 117 3.47 -15.34 12.42
C LYS A 117 4.01 -16.76 12.46
N SER A 118 4.01 -17.44 11.31
CA SER A 118 4.57 -18.78 11.20
C SER A 118 6.10 -18.74 11.20
N ARG A 119 6.74 -19.91 11.44
CA ARG A 119 8.19 -20.05 11.25
C ARG A 119 8.62 -19.60 9.85
N LEU A 120 7.83 -19.89 8.82
CA LEU A 120 8.10 -19.45 7.45
C LEU A 120 8.11 -17.93 7.33
N ASP A 121 7.08 -17.25 7.86
CA ASP A 121 7.00 -15.77 7.81
C ASP A 121 8.21 -15.11 8.47
N LEU A 122 8.60 -15.61 9.64
CA LEU A 122 9.73 -15.10 10.40
C LEU A 122 11.07 -15.40 9.69
N SER A 123 11.30 -16.63 9.25
CA SER A 123 12.53 -17.02 8.57
C SER A 123 12.74 -16.26 7.25
N GLU A 124 11.70 -16.13 6.42
CA GLU A 124 11.77 -15.36 5.16
C GLU A 124 12.05 -13.88 5.42
N ALA A 125 11.44 -13.30 6.46
CA ALA A 125 11.66 -11.91 6.82
C ALA A 125 13.09 -11.66 7.34
N LEU A 126 13.61 -12.55 8.18
CA LEU A 126 15.00 -12.48 8.65
C LEU A 126 16.00 -12.65 7.49
N GLN A 127 15.80 -13.64 6.62
CA GLN A 127 16.66 -13.88 5.45
C GLN A 127 16.62 -12.71 4.46
N ALA A 128 15.46 -12.06 4.30
CA ALA A 128 15.34 -10.88 3.46
C ALA A 128 16.00 -9.63 4.06
N GLY A 129 16.39 -9.64 5.34
CA GLY A 129 16.92 -8.48 6.03
C GLY A 129 15.83 -7.45 6.34
N ILE A 130 14.65 -7.90 6.79
CA ILE A 130 13.55 -6.99 7.13
C ILE A 130 13.97 -5.97 8.20
N GLY A 131 13.49 -4.74 8.07
CA GLY A 131 13.87 -3.64 8.96
C GLY A 131 13.42 -3.88 10.40
N ARG A 132 12.15 -4.28 10.60
CA ARG A 132 11.64 -4.67 11.92
C ARG A 132 10.60 -5.79 11.85
N ILE A 133 10.54 -6.57 12.92
CA ILE A 133 9.44 -7.51 13.19
C ILE A 133 8.68 -6.96 14.40
N VAL A 134 7.38 -6.73 14.24
CA VAL A 134 6.51 -6.25 15.32
C VAL A 134 5.95 -7.47 16.04
N VAL A 135 6.65 -7.88 17.11
CA VAL A 135 6.31 -9.06 17.90
C VAL A 135 4.96 -8.87 18.60
N ASP A 136 4.06 -9.84 18.45
CA ASP A 136 2.68 -9.75 18.98
C ASP A 136 2.51 -10.48 20.31
N ASN A 137 3.28 -11.54 20.56
CA ASN A 137 3.16 -12.36 21.78
C ASN A 137 4.47 -13.04 22.19
N ALA A 138 4.49 -13.60 23.41
CA ALA A 138 5.68 -14.25 23.98
C ALA A 138 6.13 -15.49 23.20
N ALA A 139 5.20 -16.30 22.68
CA ALA A 139 5.54 -17.49 21.91
C ALA A 139 6.23 -17.14 20.58
N GLU A 140 5.82 -16.04 19.94
CA GLU A 140 6.51 -15.50 18.77
C GLU A 140 7.93 -15.03 19.13
N LEU A 141 8.11 -14.36 20.27
CA LEU A 141 9.42 -13.93 20.74
C LEU A 141 10.35 -15.12 21.00
N GLU A 142 9.84 -16.18 21.65
CA GLU A 142 10.56 -17.42 21.88
C GLU A 142 10.96 -18.09 20.56
N LEU A 143 10.04 -18.17 19.59
CA LEU A 143 10.33 -18.71 18.27
C LEU A 143 11.42 -17.90 17.55
N LEU A 144 11.33 -16.57 17.56
CA LEU A 144 12.34 -15.67 17.00
C LEU A 144 13.72 -15.89 17.60
N ALA A 145 13.82 -16.12 18.91
CA ALA A 145 15.09 -16.41 19.58
C ALA A 145 15.73 -17.74 19.14
N THR A 146 15.00 -18.61 18.43
CA THR A 146 15.51 -19.87 17.86
C THR A 146 15.88 -19.80 16.38
N LEU A 147 15.62 -18.68 15.72
CA LEU A 147 15.85 -18.46 14.28
C LEU A 147 17.12 -17.65 14.04
#